data_AF-A0A2N2M4M5-F1
#
_entry.id   AF-A0A2N2M4M5-F1
#
_cell.length_a   1.000
_cell.length_b   1.000
_cell.length_c   1.000
_cell.angle_alpha   90.00
_cell.angle_beta   90.00
_cell.angle_gamma   90.00
#
_symmetry.space_group_name_H-M   'P 1'
#
loop_
_entity.id
_entity.type
_entity.pdbx_description
1 polymer ?
#
loop_
_entity_poly.entity_id
_entity_poly.type
_entity_poly.pdbx_seq_one_letter_code
_entity_poly.pdbx_strand_id
1 'polypeptide(L)' 'MKRPELHEIPISSALNRGIFTVTMSAGQWDQFLQSAYDAGAALLELDRNETPVRAYQKRMAS' A
#
# COMPACT_ATOMS: atom_id res chain seq x y z
N MET A 1 -13.62 -4.77 1.64
CA MET A 1 -12.85 -5.48 0.59
C MET A 1 -12.18 -6.75 1.15
N LYS A 2 -12.06 -7.85 0.39
CA LYS A 2 -11.19 -8.98 0.77
C LYS A 2 -9.73 -8.61 0.50
N ARG A 3 -8.87 -8.66 1.52
CA ARG A 3 -7.44 -8.36 1.39
C ARG A 3 -6.81 -9.31 0.35
N PRO A 4 -6.12 -8.78 -0.69
CA PRO A 4 -5.44 -9.63 -1.66
C PRO A 4 -4.26 -10.35 -1.01
N GLU A 5 -3.75 -11.40 -1.65
CA GLU A 5 -2.48 -12.01 -1.24
C GLU A 5 -1.35 -11.00 -1.46
N LEU A 6 -0.66 -10.67 -0.37
CA LEU A 6 0.46 -9.74 -0.37
C LEU A 6 1.74 -10.50 -0.11
N HIS A 7 2.80 -10.13 -0.81
CA HIS A 7 4.14 -10.63 -0.55
C HIS A 7 5.02 -9.48 -0.08
N GLU A 8 5.99 -9.81 0.78
CA GLU A 8 6.96 -8.87 1.28
C GLU A 8 7.94 -8.46 0.17
N ILE A 9 8.25 -7.16 0.13
CA ILE A 9 9.24 -6.57 -0.79
C ILE A 9 10.28 -5.79 0.03
N PRO A 10 11.50 -5.53 -0.50
CA PRO A 10 12.48 -4.71 0.20
C PRO A 10 11.93 -3.32 0.50
N ILE A 11 11.96 -2.89 1.77
CA ILE A 11 11.38 -1.61 2.21
C ILE A 11 11.98 -0.40 1.48
N SER A 12 13.28 -0.45 1.16
CA SER A 12 13.98 0.56 0.37
C SER A 12 13.34 0.79 -1.01
N SER A 13 12.72 -0.22 -1.61
CA SER A 13 12.03 -0.11 -2.90
C SER A 13 10.66 0.58 -2.80
N ALA A 14 10.07 0.63 -1.61
CA ALA A 14 8.80 1.28 -1.34
C ALA A 14 8.97 2.73 -0.89
N LEU A 15 10.01 3.05 -0.11
CA LEU A 15 10.24 4.38 0.44
C LEU A 15 10.68 5.43 -0.58
N ASN A 16 11.23 5.01 -1.73
CA ASN A 16 11.60 5.92 -2.82
C ASN A 16 10.39 6.36 -3.68
N ARG A 17 9.16 5.99 -3.30
CA ARG A 17 7.93 6.36 -4.00
C ARG A 17 7.31 7.56 -3.27
N GLY A 18 7.14 8.68 -3.95
CA GLY A 18 6.69 9.95 -3.35
C GLY A 18 5.37 9.85 -2.58
N ILE A 19 5.18 10.76 -1.62
CA ILE A 19 3.97 10.86 -0.78
C ILE A 19 3.03 11.91 -1.38
N PHE A 20 1.72 11.64 -1.39
CA PHE A 20 0.69 12.61 -1.75
C PHE A 20 -0.49 12.55 -0.76
N THR A 21 -1.15 13.69 -0.56
CA THR A 21 -2.30 13.82 0.34
C THR A 21 -3.59 13.88 -0.48
N VAL A 22 -4.60 13.11 -0.10
CA VAL A 22 -5.93 13.09 -0.76
C VAL A 22 -7.02 13.21 0.30
N THR A 23 -8.03 14.04 0.03
CA THR A 23 -9.25 14.14 0.84
C THR A 23 -10.36 13.31 0.19
N MET A 24 -10.94 12.36 0.94
CA MET A 24 -11.97 11.43 0.44
C MET A 24 -13.01 11.12 1.53
N SER A 25 -14.23 10.78 1.12
CA SER A 25 -15.28 10.29 2.02
C SER A 25 -15.06 8.82 2.43
N ALA A 26 -15.70 8.38 3.53
CA ALA A 26 -15.53 7.03 4.09
C ALA A 26 -15.68 5.90 3.04
N GLY A 27 -16.69 5.96 2.17
CA GLY A 27 -16.94 4.93 1.15
C GLY A 27 -15.95 4.92 -0.01
N GLN A 28 -15.21 6.02 -0.23
CA GLN A 28 -14.24 6.11 -1.31
C GLN A 28 -12.90 5.47 -0.96
N TRP A 29 -12.60 5.28 0.32
CA TRP A 29 -11.36 4.63 0.77
C TRP A 29 -11.24 3.19 0.30
N ASP A 30 -12.32 2.42 0.31
CA ASP A 30 -12.31 1.03 -0.15
C ASP A 30 -11.98 0.92 -1.65
N GLN A 31 -12.58 1.79 -2.47
CA GLN A 31 -12.31 1.83 -3.91
C GLN A 31 -10.89 2.34 -4.21
N PHE A 32 -10.44 3.36 -3.49
CA PHE A 32 -9.07 3.87 -3.65
C PHE A 32 -8.03 2.81 -3.28
N LEU A 33 -8.25 2.10 -2.17
CA LEU A 33 -7.37 1.02 -1.76
C LEU A 33 -7.33 -0.12 -2.81
N GLN A 34 -8.47 -0.43 -3.44
CA GLN A 34 -8.53 -1.44 -4.52
C GLN A 34 -7.69 -0.99 -5.71
N SER A 35 -7.92 0.23 -6.19
CA SER A 35 -7.18 0.83 -7.30
C SER A 35 -5.69 0.92 -7.01
N ALA A 36 -5.29 1.25 -5.77
CA ALA A 36 -3.90 1.28 -5.36
C ALA A 36 -3.25 -0.11 -5.45
N TYR A 37 -3.91 -1.16 -4.95
CA TYR A 37 -3.41 -2.52 -5.11
C TYR A 37 -3.29 -2.94 -6.57
N ASP A 38 -4.28 -2.61 -7.39
CA ASP A 38 -4.30 -2.95 -8.82
C ASP A 38 -3.24 -2.18 -9.63
N ALA A 39 -2.92 -0.96 -9.21
CA ALA A 39 -1.83 -0.15 -9.77
C ALA A 39 -0.43 -0.54 -9.23
N GLY A 40 -0.34 -1.54 -8.35
CA GLY A 40 0.93 -2.00 -7.81
C GLY A 40 1.52 -1.08 -6.73
N ALA A 41 0.68 -0.37 -5.99
CA ALA A 41 1.12 0.35 -4.79
C ALA A 41 1.67 -0.62 -3.73
N ALA A 42 2.64 -0.14 -2.96
CA ALA A 42 3.16 -0.86 -1.80
C ALA A 42 2.38 -0.48 -0.55
N LEU A 43 2.05 -1.47 0.28
CA LEU A 43 1.54 -1.29 1.63
C LEU A 43 2.72 -1.22 2.60
N LEU A 44 2.79 -0.18 3.41
CA LEU A 44 3.77 -0.07 4.48
C LEU A 44 3.14 -0.48 5.82
N GLU A 45 3.84 -1.35 6.55
CA GLU A 45 3.56 -1.62 7.96
C GLU A 45 4.40 -0.67 8.80
N LEU A 46 3.74 0.03 9.72
CA LEU A 46 4.36 1.01 10.60
C LEU A 46 4.50 0.43 12.01
N ASP A 47 5.56 0.80 12.72
CA ASP A 47 5.70 0.53 14.13
C ASP A 47 4.90 1.53 15.00
N ARG A 48 5.08 1.46 16.33
CA ARG A 48 4.40 2.35 17.29
C ARG A 48 4.79 3.82 17.17
N ASN A 49 5.89 4.13 16.49
CA ASN A 49 6.41 5.47 16.26
C ASN A 49 6.13 5.93 14.81
N GLU A 50 5.18 5.28 14.13
CA GLU A 50 4.83 5.56 12.73
C GLU A 50 5.99 5.39 11.75
N THR A 51 7.01 4.61 12.12
CA THR A 51 8.17 4.34 11.26
C THR A 51 7.87 3.12 10.39
N PRO A 52 8.04 3.19 9.06
CA PRO A 52 7.91 2.03 8.18
C PRO A 52 8.92 0.94 8.55
N VAL A 53 8.44 -0.26 8.84
CA VAL A 53 9.28 -1.42 9.20
C VAL A 53 9.22 -2.56 8.18
N ARG A 54 8.12 -2.68 7.44
CA ARG A 54 7.96 -3.68 6.36
C ARG A 54 7.17 -3.09 5.19
N ALA A 55 7.41 -3.64 4.01
CA ALA A 55 6.68 -3.27 2.80
C ALA A 55 6.13 -4.52 2.12
N TYR A 56 4.91 -4.41 1.59
CA TYR A 56 4.23 -5.50 0.91
C TYR A 56 3.60 -5.02 -0.39
N GLN A 57 3.48 -5.91 -1.36
CA GLN A 57 2.84 -5.61 -2.64
C GLN A 57 1.93 -6.76 -3.06
N LYS A 58 0.85 -6.44 -3.77
CA LYS A 58 0.05 -7.46 -4.47
C LYS A 58 0.93 -8.09 -5.55
N ARG A 59 0.89 -9.43 -5.67
CA ARG A 59 1.50 -10.10 -6.83
C ARG A 59 0.75 -9.68 -8.09
N MET A 60 1.45 -9.06 -9.04
CA MET A 60 0.89 -8.82 -10.35
C MET A 60 0.98 -10.13 -11.14
N ALA A 61 -0.14 -10.58 -11.71
CA ALA A 61 -0.09 -11.66 -12.68
C ALA A 61 0.78 -11.20 -13.86
N SER A 62 1.76 -12.02 -14.23
CA SER A 62 2.65 -11.78 -15.37
C SER A 62 1.90 -11.94 -16.69
#